data_AF-A0AAV8Z3V2-F1
#
_entry.id   AF-A0AAV8Z3V2-F1
#
_cell.length_a   1.000
_cell.length_b   1.000
_cell.length_c   1.000
_cell.angle_alpha   90.00
_cell.angle_beta   90.00
_cell.angle_gamma   90.00
#
_symmetry.space_group_name_H-M   'P 1'
#
loop_
_entity.id
_entity.type
_entity.pdbx_description
1 polymer ?
#
loop_
_entity_poly.entity_id
_entity_poly.type
_entity_poly.pdbx_seq_one_letter_code
_entity_poly.pdbx_strand_id
1 'polypeptide(L)'
;MLRTCDGITSVFRVQADSCGRLWVLDSGQIHVTVDPKQICHPQLLIFDLETDELLTRYVLPAEFIKENGLYSNIIVDIRDDCENVHAYLTDVWRFGLVVFSLKKMKAWLINDHLFFPDPLAAAYKVYSIVYLALTL
;
A
#
# COMPACT_ATOMS: atom_id res chain seq x y z
N MET A 1 22.08 -6.03 -14.59
CA MET A 1 22.04 -5.11 -13.44
C MET A 1 21.44 -5.86 -12.27
N LEU A 2 22.17 -6.05 -11.17
CA LEU A 2 21.53 -6.39 -9.91
C LEU A 2 20.60 -5.23 -9.56
N ARG A 3 19.30 -5.48 -9.49
CA ARG A 3 18.33 -4.47 -9.05
C ARG A 3 18.35 -4.48 -7.55
N THR A 4 18.89 -3.44 -6.92
CA THR A 4 18.79 -3.28 -5.48
C THR A 4 17.44 -2.63 -5.17
N CYS A 5 16.69 -3.20 -4.22
CA CYS A 5 15.37 -2.70 -3.81
C CYS A 5 15.47 -1.56 -2.78
N ASP A 6 16.60 -0.87 -2.76
CA ASP A 6 16.91 0.23 -1.85
C ASP A 6 16.29 1.56 -2.33
N GLY A 7 15.87 1.63 -3.59
CA GLY A 7 15.17 2.78 -4.17
C GLY A 7 13.66 2.74 -3.94
N ILE A 8 12.98 3.70 -4.58
CA ILE A 8 11.54 3.71 -4.78
C ILE A 8 11.25 3.12 -6.16
N THR A 9 10.38 2.12 -6.24
CA THR A 9 10.07 1.41 -7.49
C THR A 9 8.86 2.01 -8.21
N SER A 10 7.68 2.00 -7.56
CA SER A 10 6.43 2.48 -8.12
C SER A 10 5.43 2.84 -7.03
N VAL A 11 5.23 4.14 -6.83
CA VAL A 11 4.34 4.71 -5.81
C VAL A 11 2.96 4.96 -6.39
N PHE A 12 1.93 4.44 -5.72
CA PHE A 12 0.53 4.67 -6.09
C PHE A 12 -0.14 5.75 -5.26
N ARG A 13 0.20 5.83 -3.98
CA ARG A 13 -0.38 6.79 -3.03
C ARG A 13 0.68 7.25 -2.03
N VAL A 14 0.50 8.50 -1.64
CA VAL A 14 1.23 9.14 -0.56
C VAL A 14 0.24 9.81 0.38
N GLN A 15 0.59 9.96 1.64
CA GLN A 15 -0.21 10.69 2.61
C GLN A 15 0.70 11.49 3.54
N ALA A 16 0.50 12.80 3.61
CA ALA A 16 1.07 13.62 4.66
C ALA A 16 0.22 13.48 5.93
N ASP A 17 0.86 13.41 7.09
CA ASP A 17 0.19 13.35 8.38
C ASP A 17 0.36 14.65 9.18
N SER A 18 -0.38 14.80 10.28
CA SER A 18 -0.32 16.02 11.12
C SER A 18 0.95 16.13 11.96
N CYS A 19 1.83 15.12 11.91
CA CYS A 19 3.11 15.08 12.62
C CYS A 19 4.28 15.52 11.74
N GLY A 20 4.00 16.04 10.53
CA GLY A 20 5.05 16.48 9.61
C GLY A 20 5.75 15.32 8.91
N ARG A 21 5.07 14.19 8.67
CA ARG A 21 5.65 13.04 7.96
C ARG A 21 4.93 12.76 6.65
N LEU A 22 5.69 12.35 5.63
CA LEU A 22 5.17 11.84 4.37
C LEU A 22 5.26 10.31 4.34
N TRP A 23 4.10 9.67 4.26
CA TRP A 23 3.97 8.22 4.13
C TRP A 23 3.83 7.86 2.66
N VAL A 24 4.72 7.01 2.17
CA VAL A 24 4.81 6.62 0.77
C VAL A 24 4.63 5.11 0.67
N LEU A 25 3.60 4.69 -0.06
CA LEU A 25 3.36 3.28 -0.37
C LEU A 25 3.95 2.94 -1.73
N ASP A 26 5.10 2.27 -1.74
CA ASP A 26 5.73 1.71 -2.92
C ASP A 26 5.24 0.28 -3.15
N SER A 27 4.62 0.03 -4.29
CA SER A 27 4.08 -1.27 -4.67
C SER A 27 5.15 -2.30 -5.06
N GLY A 28 6.35 -1.83 -5.42
CA GLY A 28 7.41 -2.70 -5.94
C GLY A 28 7.12 -3.30 -7.32
N GLN A 29 6.02 -2.89 -7.98
CA GLN A 29 5.60 -3.42 -9.29
C GLN A 29 5.86 -2.44 -10.44
N ILE A 30 6.16 -2.97 -11.62
CA ILE A 30 6.23 -2.21 -12.87
C ILE A 30 5.25 -2.78 -13.89
N HIS A 31 4.91 -1.99 -14.91
CA HIS A 31 4.01 -2.41 -16.01
C HIS A 31 2.62 -2.90 -15.54
N VAL A 32 2.12 -2.35 -14.43
CA VAL A 32 0.90 -2.77 -13.71
C VAL A 32 -0.36 -2.84 -14.60
N THR A 33 -0.43 -2.11 -15.72
CA THR A 33 -1.61 -2.10 -16.60
C THR A 33 -1.55 -3.07 -17.77
N VAL A 34 -0.39 -3.64 -18.10
CA VAL A 34 -0.20 -4.46 -19.33
C VAL A 34 0.36 -5.84 -19.01
N ASP A 35 1.47 -5.90 -18.28
CA ASP A 35 2.20 -7.12 -17.94
C ASP A 35 2.85 -6.92 -16.56
N PRO A 36 2.07 -6.98 -15.47
CA PRO A 36 2.54 -6.63 -14.13
C PRO A 36 3.75 -7.49 -13.72
N LYS A 37 4.83 -6.84 -13.29
CA LYS A 37 6.04 -7.52 -12.78
C LYS A 37 6.36 -7.03 -11.39
N GLN A 38 6.33 -7.94 -10.42
CA GLN A 38 6.83 -7.70 -9.07
C GLN A 38 8.36 -7.68 -9.10
N ILE A 39 8.96 -6.50 -8.95
CA ILE A 39 10.42 -6.32 -8.97
C ILE A 39 10.99 -6.34 -7.56
N CYS A 40 10.29 -5.70 -6.63
CA CYS A 40 10.64 -5.59 -5.23
C CYS A 40 9.43 -5.93 -4.37
N HIS A 41 9.63 -6.29 -3.10
CA HIS A 41 8.50 -6.38 -2.18
C HIS A 41 7.86 -4.99 -2.02
N PRO A 42 6.53 -4.92 -1.82
CA PRO A 42 5.88 -3.68 -1.41
C PRO A 42 6.52 -3.17 -0.12
N GLN A 43 6.66 -1.86 -0.02
CA GLN A 43 7.31 -1.22 1.13
C GLN A 43 6.63 0.09 1.50
N LEU A 44 6.61 0.36 2.80
CA LEU A 44 6.18 1.62 3.38
C LEU A 44 7.42 2.44 3.71
N LEU A 45 7.48 3.65 3.17
CA LEU A 45 8.53 4.61 3.44
C LEU A 45 7.92 5.80 4.19
N ILE A 46 8.61 6.28 5.21
CA ILE A 46 8.20 7.43 6.00
C ILE A 46 9.32 8.45 5.93
N PHE A 47 9.01 9.63 5.39
CA PHE A 47 9.94 10.74 5.29
C PHE A 47 9.54 11.84 6.26
N ASP A 48 10.52 12.57 6.75
CA ASP A 48 10.32 13.84 7.44
C ASP A 48 10.04 14.93 6.39
N LEU A 49 8.97 15.71 6.55
CA LEU A 49 8.60 16.77 5.61
C LEU A 49 9.39 18.08 5.80
N GLU A 50 10.07 18.25 6.93
CA GLU A 50 10.91 19.42 7.20
C GLU A 50 12.35 19.20 6.71
N THR A 51 12.90 18.00 6.92
CA THR A 51 14.29 17.69 6.57
C THR A 51 14.47 16.90 5.28
N ASP A 52 13.39 16.42 4.67
CA ASP A 52 13.38 15.50 3.52
C ASP A 52 14.10 14.16 3.78
N GLU A 53 14.36 13.82 5.05
CA GLU A 53 15.09 12.61 5.41
C GLU A 53 14.17 11.38 5.50
N LEU A 54 14.69 10.22 5.07
CA LEU A 54 14.01 8.94 5.24
C LEU A 54 14.09 8.49 6.70
N LEU A 55 12.98 8.59 7.44
CA LEU A 55 12.88 8.16 8.83
C LEU A 55 12.75 6.64 8.95
N THR A 56 11.99 6.00 8.05
CA THR A 56 11.69 4.57 8.17
C THR A 56 11.45 3.93 6.82
N ARG A 57 12.00 2.72 6.64
CA ARG A 57 11.65 1.79 5.56
C ARG A 57 11.15 0.49 6.17
N TYR A 58 9.90 0.16 5.89
CA TYR A 58 9.30 -1.11 6.30
C TYR A 58 8.92 -1.93 5.06
N VAL A 59 9.63 -3.04 4.84
CA VAL A 59 9.34 -3.95 3.72
C VAL A 59 8.28 -4.95 4.16
N LEU A 60 7.22 -5.11 3.36
CA LEU A 60 6.18 -6.08 3.67
C LEU A 60 6.75 -7.51 3.57
N PRO A 61 6.48 -8.35 4.58
CA PRO A 61 6.85 -9.77 4.56
C PRO A 61 6.25 -10.51 3.36
N ALA A 62 6.97 -11.53 2.87
CA ALA A 62 6.57 -12.31 1.69
C ALA A 62 5.18 -12.95 1.85
N GLU A 63 4.84 -13.37 3.07
CA GLU A 63 3.56 -13.99 3.42
C GLU A 63 2.35 -13.07 3.25
N PHE A 64 2.55 -11.74 3.17
CA PHE A 64 1.47 -10.80 2.88
C PHE A 64 1.26 -10.61 1.38
N ILE A 65 2.25 -10.99 0.55
CA ILE A 65 2.25 -10.76 -0.89
C ILE A 65 1.58 -11.95 -1.57
N LYS A 66 0.32 -11.75 -1.98
CA LYS A 66 -0.41 -12.72 -2.80
C LYS A 66 0.02 -12.60 -4.26
N GLU A 67 -0.06 -13.71 -4.99
CA GLU A 67 0.17 -13.71 -6.44
C GLU A 67 -0.79 -12.73 -7.12
N ASN A 68 -0.25 -11.85 -7.97
CA ASN A 68 -1.02 -10.79 -8.65
C ASN A 68 -1.81 -9.90 -7.67
N GLY A 69 -1.23 -9.58 -6.50
CA GLY A 69 -1.71 -8.54 -5.59
C GLY A 69 -1.21 -7.15 -5.98
N LEU A 70 -1.87 -6.10 -5.49
CA LEU A 70 -1.43 -4.72 -5.67
C LEU A 70 -1.80 -3.87 -4.44
N TYR A 71 -0.82 -3.65 -3.57
CA TYR A 71 -0.94 -2.64 -2.52
C TYR A 71 -0.85 -1.25 -3.14
N SER A 72 -1.98 -0.54 -3.22
CA SER A 72 -2.05 0.75 -3.90
C SER A 72 -2.68 1.87 -3.10
N ASN A 73 -3.50 1.61 -2.07
CA ASN A 73 -4.00 2.65 -1.18
C ASN A 73 -3.43 2.51 0.23
N ILE A 74 -3.27 3.67 0.86
CA ILE A 74 -2.86 3.83 2.26
C ILE A 74 -3.76 4.84 2.94
N ILE A 75 -4.17 4.56 4.17
CA ILE A 75 -4.69 5.54 5.12
C ILE A 75 -3.85 5.52 6.39
N VAL A 76 -3.39 6.67 6.83
CA VAL A 76 -2.65 6.87 8.09
C VAL A 76 -3.61 7.39 9.15
N ASP A 77 -3.61 6.73 10.29
CA ASP A 77 -4.47 6.98 11.44
C ASP A 77 -3.61 7.26 12.67
N ILE A 78 -3.59 8.53 13.05
CA ILE A 78 -2.93 9.02 14.25
C ILE A 78 -3.94 8.95 15.38
N ARG A 79 -3.61 8.17 16.42
CA ARG A 79 -4.48 8.01 17.59
C ARG A 79 -4.29 9.19 18.55
N ASP A 80 -3.53 8.98 19.61
CA ASP A 80 -3.38 9.96 20.70
C ASP A 80 -2.16 10.87 20.51
N ASP A 81 -1.09 10.33 19.93
CA ASP A 81 0.19 11.00 19.76
C ASP A 81 0.85 10.61 18.43
N CYS A 82 1.96 11.28 18.11
CA CYS A 82 2.73 11.01 16.89
C CYS A 82 3.51 9.68 16.91
N GLU A 83 3.42 8.89 17.98
CA GLU A 83 4.07 7.57 18.11
C GLU A 83 3.08 6.42 17.84
N ASN A 84 1.87 6.51 18.39
CA ASN A 84 0.78 5.54 18.28
C ASN A 84 0.02 5.73 16.97
N VAL A 85 0.74 5.51 15.87
CA VAL A 85 0.22 5.67 14.51
C VAL A 85 0.08 4.32 13.84
N HIS A 86 -1.05 4.15 13.17
CA HIS A 86 -1.33 2.97 12.35
C HIS A 86 -1.48 3.38 10.90
N ALA A 87 -0.98 2.54 9.99
CA ALA A 87 -1.21 2.68 8.57
C ALA A 87 -1.99 1.47 8.05
N TYR A 88 -3.02 1.72 7.27
CA TYR A 88 -3.89 0.73 6.65
C TYR A 88 -3.59 0.67 5.16
N LEU A 89 -3.00 -0.43 4.70
CA LEU A 89 -2.59 -0.64 3.31
C LEU A 89 -3.52 -1.66 2.68
N THR A 90 -4.18 -1.31 1.57
CA THR A 90 -5.14 -2.22 0.91
C THR A 90 -4.54 -2.84 -0.35
N ASP A 91 -4.64 -4.16 -0.45
CA ASP A 91 -4.44 -4.89 -1.71
C ASP A 91 -5.72 -4.81 -2.54
N VAL A 92 -5.71 -4.02 -3.61
CA VAL A 92 -6.91 -3.78 -4.43
C VAL A 92 -7.26 -4.92 -5.37
N TRP A 93 -6.35 -5.87 -5.58
CA TRP A 93 -6.56 -7.01 -6.46
C TRP A 93 -6.81 -8.32 -5.70
N ARG A 94 -6.35 -8.41 -4.45
CA ARG A 94 -6.52 -9.60 -3.60
C ARG A 94 -7.21 -9.34 -2.27
N PHE A 95 -7.80 -8.16 -2.14
CA PHE A 95 -8.81 -7.82 -1.13
C PHE A 95 -8.32 -8.03 0.31
N GLY A 96 -7.02 -7.80 0.52
CA GLY A 96 -6.38 -7.91 1.82
C GLY A 96 -6.14 -6.53 2.43
N LEU A 97 -6.24 -6.44 3.75
CA LEU A 97 -5.90 -5.23 4.49
C LEU A 97 -4.70 -5.50 5.38
N VAL A 98 -3.59 -4.82 5.15
CA VAL A 98 -2.44 -4.83 6.06
C VAL A 98 -2.56 -3.66 7.02
N VAL A 99 -2.42 -3.94 8.30
CA VAL A 99 -2.30 -2.91 9.34
C VAL A 99 -0.85 -2.89 9.80
N PHE A 100 -0.19 -1.75 9.61
CA PHE A 100 1.14 -1.47 10.15
C PHE A 100 1.00 -0.61 11.40
N SER A 101 1.74 -0.93 12.45
CA SER A 101 1.84 -0.14 13.67
C SER A 101 3.24 0.44 13.79
N LEU A 102 3.35 1.77 13.78
CA LEU A 102 4.64 2.47 13.88
C LEU A 102 5.31 2.19 15.23
N LYS A 103 4.56 2.36 16.33
CA LYS A 103 5.05 2.11 17.69
C LYS A 103 5.63 0.71 17.90
N LYS A 104 5.05 -0.30 17.24
CA LYS A 104 5.49 -1.70 17.34
C LYS A 104 6.45 -2.12 16.25
N MET A 105 6.66 -1.28 15.23
CA MET A 105 7.39 -1.62 14.00
C MET A 105 6.98 -2.97 13.42
N LYS A 106 5.66 -3.24 13.42
CA LYS A 106 5.10 -4.53 13.05
C LYS A 106 3.82 -4.35 12.24
N ALA A 107 3.65 -5.20 11.24
CA ALA A 107 2.43 -5.33 10.49
C ALA A 107 1.77 -6.70 10.64
N TRP A 108 0.46 -6.76 10.36
CA TRP A 108 -0.30 -7.99 10.23
C TRP A 108 -1.34 -7.86 9.12
N LEU A 109 -1.61 -8.98 8.45
CA LEU A 109 -2.63 -9.08 7.41
C LEU A 109 -3.98 -9.44 8.04
N ILE A 110 -5.01 -8.69 7.67
CA ILE A 110 -6.41 -8.95 7.95
C ILE A 110 -7.07 -9.35 6.63
N ASN A 111 -7.82 -10.44 6.64
CA ASN A 111 -8.69 -10.83 5.54
C ASN A 111 -10.11 -10.96 6.10
N ASP A 112 -11.06 -10.42 5.37
CA ASP A 112 -12.48 -10.53 5.70
C ASP A 112 -13.29 -10.62 4.40
N HIS A 113 -14.42 -11.34 4.45
CA HIS A 113 -15.35 -11.44 3.33
C HIS A 113 -15.90 -10.07 2.87
N LEU A 114 -15.96 -9.08 3.75
CA LEU A 114 -16.41 -7.72 3.44
C LEU A 114 -15.44 -6.94 2.55
N PHE A 115 -14.21 -7.42 2.37
CA PHE A 115 -13.23 -6.76 1.49
C PHE A 115 -13.42 -7.16 0.02
N PHE A 116 -14.21 -8.17 -0.26
CA PHE A 116 -14.48 -8.60 -1.62
C PHE A 116 -15.46 -7.64 -2.30
N PRO A 117 -15.24 -7.31 -3.58
CA PRO A 117 -16.12 -6.41 -4.30
C PRO A 117 -17.50 -7.08 -4.52
N ASP A 118 -18.56 -6.27 -4.53
CA ASP A 118 -19.92 -6.77 -4.79
C ASP A 118 -20.00 -7.34 -6.22
N PRO A 119 -20.30 -8.63 -6.40
CA PRO A 119 -20.33 -9.25 -7.73
C PRO A 119 -21.31 -8.59 -8.71
N LEU A 120 -22.33 -7.89 -8.22
CA LEU A 120 -23.34 -7.21 -9.04
C LEU A 120 -22.97 -5.75 -9.37
N ALA A 121 -22.05 -5.14 -8.64
CA ALA A 121 -21.72 -3.71 -8.76
C ALA A 121 -20.22 -3.43 -9.03
N ALA A 122 -19.36 -4.44 -8.96
CA ALA A 122 -17.92 -4.29 -9.14
C ALA A 122 -17.53 -3.88 -10.56
N ALA A 123 -18.25 -4.37 -11.57
CA ALA A 123 -17.91 -4.14 -12.96
C ALA A 123 -18.60 -2.88 -13.48
N TYR A 124 -17.82 -1.87 -13.85
CA TYR A 124 -18.34 -0.65 -14.49
C TYR A 124 -17.59 -0.34 -15.78
N LYS A 125 -18.30 0.25 -16.73
CA LYS A 125 -17.76 0.56 -18.06
C LYS A 125 -17.67 2.07 -18.22
N VAL A 126 -16.46 2.55 -18.49
CA VAL A 126 -16.21 3.96 -18.86
C VAL A 126 -15.71 3.96 -20.29
N TYR A 127 -16.47 4.58 -21.19
CA TYR A 127 -16.27 4.45 -22.64
C TYR A 127 -16.25 2.97 -23.07
N SER A 128 -15.17 2.51 -23.69
CA SER A 128 -14.98 1.12 -24.15
C SER A 128 -14.13 0.28 -23.20
N ILE A 129 -13.78 0.81 -22.02
CA ILE A 129 -12.92 0.14 -21.04
C ILE A 129 -13.78 -0.35 -19.87
N VAL A 130 -13.58 -1.61 -19.48
CA VAL A 130 -14.22 -2.23 -18.32
C VAL A 130 -13.26 -2.14 -17.13
N TYR A 131 -13.76 -1.66 -16.01
CA TYR A 131 -13.05 -1.54 -14.74
C TYR A 131 -13.73 -2.41 -13.68
N LEU A 132 -12.92 -2.89 -12.73
CA LEU A 132 -13.40 -3.55 -11.52
C LEU A 132 -13.11 -2.62 -10.32
N ALA A 133 -14.16 -2.11 -9.68
CA ALA A 133 -14.07 -1.33 -8.45
C ALA A 133 -14.33 -2.20 -7.22
N LEU A 134 -13.65 -1.84 -6.13
CA LEU A 134 -14.09 -2.18 -4.79
C LEU A 134 -15.25 -1.26 -4.44
N THR A 135 -16.46 -1.82 -4.35
CA THR A 135 -17.57 -1.14 -3.68
C THR A 135 -17.34 -1.24 -2.17
N LEU A 136 -17.02 -0.11 -1.53
CA LEU A 136 -17.12 0.08 -0.08
C LEU A 136 -18.37 0.89 0.22
#